data_AF-T1FAV1-F1
#
_entry.id   AF-T1FAV1-F1
#
_cell.length_a   1.000
_cell.length_b   1.000
_cell.length_c   1.000
_cell.angle_alpha   90.00
_cell.angle_beta   90.00
_cell.angle_gamma   90.00
#
_symmetry.space_group_name_H-M   'P 1'
#
loop_
_entity.id
_entity.type
_entity.pdbx_description
1 polymer ?
#
loop_
_entity_poly.entity_id
_entity_poly.type
_entity_poly.pdbx_seq_one_letter_code
_entity_poly.pdbx_strand_id
1 'polypeptide(L)'
;MKVAEYRNQIQSHKNEIKMLNKILTQEVGENTSIQALMNNPGTWKGRVQQIITLQKKVAELKKQLEQVTITSSGTNKNDSTSDDYEDSYCLSSTQQRLQPAQPSFSSLSTINTTSSNLEDKQKDKIKQIEKQRKEATEKLKNDLKEMEQDLNNLKQKYEASKARNQVLSNESRTLKHQVQMLMEKGKHDDELVEALLKQQNQLKQALLTDSNNMKKDKQNEKNELNRLQVENNAIEQYKNEYEELTALYLAVTVERDKLNELLKVLESRSQQMMTQITELQSKLQNQLKINAALEKQIGKLKLEKGPQHSRMPTYIGGGDCLKQNDKEDLLMKIDIQKDEIEALKASLQSTMKSREEDMTIYTSILEESRRIFSETLRKERQRTAMINAG
;
A
#
# COMPACT_ATOMS: atom_id res chain seq x y z
N MET A 1 -19.87 -1.45 2.04
CA MET A 1 -18.73 -1.96 2.82
C MET A 1 -18.70 -3.50 2.85
N LYS A 2 -19.69 -4.19 3.41
CA LYS A 2 -19.72 -5.67 3.53
C LYS A 2 -19.56 -6.46 2.21
N VAL A 3 -20.13 -5.99 1.10
CA VAL A 3 -20.03 -6.69 -0.20
C VAL A 3 -18.59 -6.72 -0.74
N ALA A 4 -17.82 -5.65 -0.49
CA ALA A 4 -16.41 -5.60 -0.87
C ALA A 4 -15.56 -6.54 -0.01
N GLU A 5 -15.84 -6.60 1.30
CA GLU A 5 -15.21 -7.54 2.23
C GLU A 5 -15.49 -9.00 1.85
N TYR A 6 -16.74 -9.35 1.54
CA TYR A 6 -17.08 -10.71 1.09
C TYR A 6 -16.43 -11.07 -0.25
N ARG A 7 -16.35 -10.13 -1.21
CA ARG A 7 -15.61 -10.36 -2.47
C ARG A 7 -14.13 -10.63 -2.21
N ASN A 8 -13.52 -9.88 -1.30
CA ASN A 8 -12.12 -10.07 -0.93
C ASN A 8 -11.88 -11.41 -0.23
N GLN A 9 -12.77 -11.81 0.68
CA GLN A 9 -12.71 -13.13 1.34
C GLN A 9 -12.88 -14.27 0.35
N ILE A 10 -13.86 -14.20 -0.55
CA ILE A 10 -14.06 -15.20 -1.62
C ILE A 10 -12.81 -15.33 -2.49
N GLN A 11 -12.17 -14.21 -2.83
CA GLN A 11 -10.94 -14.22 -3.62
C GLN A 11 -9.76 -14.82 -2.83
N SER A 12 -9.65 -14.53 -1.53
CA SER A 12 -8.65 -15.14 -0.65
C SER A 12 -8.81 -16.65 -0.58
N HIS A 13 -10.02 -17.14 -0.31
CA HIS A 13 -10.31 -18.57 -0.25
C HIS A 13 -10.10 -19.27 -1.60
N LYS A 14 -10.41 -18.59 -2.72
CA LYS A 14 -10.13 -19.13 -4.05
C LYS A 14 -8.63 -19.29 -4.31
N ASN A 15 -7.81 -18.37 -3.79
CA ASN A 15 -6.35 -18.46 -3.89
C ASN A 15 -5.78 -19.55 -2.97
N GLU A 16 -6.30 -19.68 -1.75
CA GLU A 16 -5.96 -20.77 -0.82
C GLU A 16 -6.28 -22.14 -1.44
N ILE A 17 -7.47 -22.31 -2.02
CA ILE A 17 -7.86 -23.56 -2.71
C ILE A 17 -6.91 -23.87 -3.88
N LYS A 18 -6.50 -22.87 -4.66
CA LYS A 18 -5.52 -23.07 -5.75
C LYS A 18 -4.15 -23.50 -5.21
N MET A 19 -3.70 -22.90 -4.13
CA MET A 19 -2.42 -23.25 -3.51
C MET A 19 -2.47 -24.67 -2.94
N LEU A 20 -3.55 -25.02 -2.23
CA LEU A 20 -3.79 -26.36 -1.71
C LEU A 20 -3.85 -27.39 -2.84
N ASN A 21 -4.55 -27.10 -3.94
CA ASN A 21 -4.57 -27.98 -5.10
C ASN A 21 -3.18 -28.16 -5.73
N LYS A 22 -2.35 -27.11 -5.78
CA LYS A 22 -0.98 -27.19 -6.29
C LYS A 22 -0.10 -28.07 -5.40
N ILE A 23 -0.17 -27.90 -4.08
CA ILE A 23 0.55 -28.73 -3.11
C ILE A 23 0.07 -30.18 -3.21
N LEU A 24 -1.24 -30.39 -3.25
CA LEU A 24 -1.82 -31.73 -3.39
C LEU A 24 -1.39 -32.38 -4.71
N THR A 25 -1.33 -31.64 -5.81
CA THR A 25 -0.83 -32.16 -7.10
C THR A 25 0.65 -32.53 -7.04
N GLN A 26 1.46 -31.77 -6.30
CA GLN A 26 2.88 -32.10 -6.07
C GLN A 26 3.05 -33.39 -5.24
N GLU A 27 2.21 -33.58 -4.23
CA GLU A 27 2.16 -34.81 -3.41
C GLU A 27 1.55 -36.01 -4.16
N VAL A 28 0.62 -35.72 -5.09
CA VAL A 28 -0.12 -36.73 -5.84
C VAL A 28 0.62 -37.21 -7.11
N GLY A 29 1.48 -36.36 -7.67
CA GLY A 29 2.10 -36.54 -8.98
C GLY A 29 1.22 -35.98 -10.11
N GLU A 30 1.86 -35.42 -11.14
CA GLU A 30 1.22 -34.63 -12.22
C GLU A 30 0.22 -35.42 -13.10
N ASN A 31 0.15 -36.74 -12.97
CA ASN A 31 -0.63 -37.61 -13.85
C ASN A 31 -1.88 -38.24 -13.19
N THR A 32 -2.27 -37.82 -11.98
CA THR A 32 -3.43 -38.41 -11.29
C THR A 32 -4.57 -37.40 -11.14
N SER A 33 -5.71 -37.67 -11.77
CA SER A 33 -6.91 -36.86 -11.62
C SER A 33 -7.50 -37.02 -10.20
N ILE A 34 -7.76 -35.91 -9.51
CA ILE A 34 -8.37 -35.90 -8.17
C ILE A 34 -9.73 -36.63 -8.18
N GLN A 35 -10.48 -36.58 -9.29
CA GLN A 35 -11.73 -37.34 -9.43
C GLN A 35 -11.51 -38.86 -9.48
N ALA A 36 -10.37 -39.33 -10.02
CA ALA A 36 -10.02 -40.74 -10.02
C ALA A 36 -9.63 -41.25 -8.61
N LEU A 37 -9.06 -40.38 -7.77
CA LEU A 37 -8.74 -40.69 -6.36
C LEU A 37 -9.99 -40.76 -5.48
N MET A 38 -10.97 -39.88 -5.71
CA MET A 38 -12.25 -39.93 -5.00
C MET A 38 -13.02 -41.22 -5.28
N ASN A 39 -12.91 -41.75 -6.51
CA ASN A 39 -13.63 -42.96 -6.92
C ASN A 39 -12.92 -44.28 -6.54
N ASN A 40 -11.65 -44.24 -6.09
CA ASN A 40 -10.89 -45.42 -5.68
C ASN A 40 -9.90 -45.10 -4.52
N PRO A 41 -10.41 -44.93 -3.29
CA PRO A 41 -9.62 -44.45 -2.15
C PRO A 41 -8.56 -45.43 -1.61
N GLY A 42 -8.59 -46.71 -2.02
CA GLY A 42 -7.71 -47.75 -1.45
C GLY A 42 -6.44 -48.08 -2.23
N THR A 43 -6.36 -47.68 -3.51
CA THR A 43 -5.28 -48.16 -4.40
C THR A 43 -4.07 -47.21 -4.43
N TRP A 44 -4.23 -46.00 -3.90
CA TRP A 44 -3.25 -44.94 -4.08
C TRP A 44 -2.25 -44.87 -2.91
N LYS A 45 -1.06 -45.46 -3.12
CA LYS A 45 0.11 -45.29 -2.25
C LYS A 45 0.84 -44.04 -2.73
N GLY A 46 0.64 -42.90 -2.07
CA GLY A 46 1.13 -41.59 -2.55
C GLY A 46 2.62 -41.49 -2.89
N ARG A 47 3.03 -40.39 -3.53
CA ARG A 47 4.39 -40.21 -4.10
C ARG A 47 5.50 -40.45 -3.08
N VAL A 48 5.35 -39.97 -1.85
CA VAL A 48 6.30 -40.18 -0.76
C VAL A 48 6.50 -41.67 -0.48
N GLN A 49 5.41 -42.45 -0.41
CA GLN A 49 5.48 -43.90 -0.18
C GLN A 49 6.11 -44.64 -1.38
N GLN A 50 5.84 -44.18 -2.60
CA GLN A 50 6.45 -44.70 -3.82
C GLN A 50 7.95 -44.41 -3.86
N ILE A 51 8.38 -43.20 -3.48
CA ILE A 51 9.79 -42.82 -3.34
C ILE A 51 10.48 -43.70 -2.30
N ILE A 52 9.90 -43.89 -1.11
CA ILE A 52 10.46 -44.75 -0.06
C ILE A 52 10.60 -46.20 -0.57
N THR A 53 9.59 -46.70 -1.30
CA THR A 53 9.63 -48.06 -1.86
C THR A 53 10.72 -48.19 -2.92
N LEU A 54 10.85 -47.20 -3.81
CA LEU A 54 11.90 -47.17 -4.83
C LEU A 54 13.29 -47.02 -4.23
N GLN A 55 13.46 -46.16 -3.22
CA GLN A 55 14.73 -46.01 -2.48
C GLN A 55 15.14 -47.33 -1.81
N LYS A 56 14.21 -48.03 -1.16
CA LYS A 56 14.47 -49.38 -0.61
C LYS A 56 14.87 -50.37 -1.69
N LYS A 57 14.20 -50.35 -2.84
CA LYS A 57 14.50 -51.24 -3.97
C LYS A 57 15.86 -50.93 -4.60
N VAL A 58 16.23 -49.66 -4.71
CA VAL A 58 17.56 -49.22 -5.17
C VAL A 58 18.65 -49.64 -4.17
N ALA A 59 18.41 -49.51 -2.87
CA ALA A 59 19.35 -49.96 -1.84
C ALA A 59 19.57 -51.49 -1.90
N GLU A 60 18.50 -52.26 -2.08
CA GLU A 60 18.57 -53.71 -2.23
C GLU A 60 19.28 -54.12 -3.54
N LEU A 61 18.97 -53.47 -4.66
CA LEU A 61 19.66 -53.73 -5.93
C LEU A 61 21.14 -53.34 -5.88
N LYS A 62 21.50 -52.26 -5.18
CA LYS A 62 22.89 -51.90 -4.93
C LYS A 62 23.62 -52.98 -4.12
N LYS A 63 22.98 -53.49 -3.07
CA LYS A 63 23.52 -54.58 -2.24
C LYS A 63 23.69 -55.88 -3.04
N GLN A 64 22.74 -56.20 -3.90
CA GLN A 64 22.83 -57.36 -4.80
C GLN A 64 23.94 -57.19 -5.84
N LEU A 65 24.14 -55.98 -6.38
CA LEU A 65 25.24 -55.68 -7.30
C LEU A 65 26.61 -55.80 -6.62
N GLU A 66 26.73 -55.33 -5.38
CA GLU A 66 27.95 -55.45 -4.57
C GLU A 66 28.27 -56.92 -4.28
N GLN A 67 27.27 -57.73 -3.97
CA GLN A 67 27.42 -59.18 -3.81
C GLN A 67 27.86 -59.88 -5.10
N VAL A 68 27.29 -59.51 -6.26
CA VAL A 68 27.70 -60.04 -7.57
C VAL A 68 29.13 -59.60 -7.93
N THR A 69 29.55 -58.41 -7.50
CA THR A 69 30.91 -57.90 -7.74
C THR A 69 31.95 -58.64 -6.91
N ILE A 70 31.60 -59.04 -5.67
CA ILE A 70 32.48 -59.83 -4.78
C ILE A 70 32.56 -61.30 -5.21
N THR A 71 31.50 -61.88 -5.79
CA THR A 71 31.56 -63.26 -6.33
C THR A 71 32.23 -63.36 -7.71
N SER A 72 32.47 -62.24 -8.39
CA SER A 72 33.08 -62.19 -9.73
C SER A 72 34.55 -61.70 -9.72
N SER A 73 35.12 -61.37 -8.56
CA SER A 73 36.49 -60.90 -8.39
C SER A 73 37.42 -62.01 -7.88
N GLY A 74 37.50 -63.08 -8.67
CA GLY A 74 38.47 -64.15 -8.51
C GLY A 74 39.03 -64.58 -9.86
N THR A 75 39.77 -63.71 -10.55
CA THR A 75 40.94 -64.02 -11.41
C THR A 75 41.39 -62.82 -12.26
N ASN A 76 42.62 -62.37 -12.00
CA ASN A 76 43.58 -61.69 -12.89
C ASN A 76 43.22 -60.40 -13.65
N LYS A 77 43.92 -59.31 -13.27
CA LYS A 77 44.84 -58.47 -14.08
C LYS A 77 45.14 -57.18 -13.28
N ASN A 78 46.37 -56.96 -12.83
CA ASN A 78 47.45 -56.29 -13.56
C ASN A 78 47.01 -55.06 -14.37
N ASP A 79 47.49 -53.92 -13.87
CA ASP A 79 48.21 -52.88 -14.62
C ASP A 79 47.38 -51.83 -15.40
N SER A 80 47.36 -50.60 -14.87
CA SER A 80 48.14 -49.48 -15.42
C SER A 80 47.63 -48.14 -14.88
N THR A 81 48.36 -47.58 -13.91
CA THR A 81 48.40 -46.15 -13.62
C THR A 81 49.62 -45.56 -14.31
N SER A 82 49.34 -44.54 -15.12
CA SER A 82 50.28 -43.61 -15.75
C SER A 82 51.17 -42.96 -14.70
N ASP A 83 52.49 -42.99 -14.92
CA ASP A 83 53.42 -42.00 -14.37
C ASP A 83 54.49 -41.69 -15.41
N ASP A 84 54.59 -40.41 -15.74
CA ASP A 84 55.68 -39.79 -16.48
C ASP A 84 57.00 -39.97 -15.71
N TYR A 85 58.05 -40.45 -16.37
CA TYR A 85 59.42 -40.17 -15.96
C TYR A 85 60.37 -40.23 -17.16
N GLU A 86 61.14 -39.15 -17.30
CA GLU A 86 62.24 -39.04 -18.24
C GLU A 86 63.41 -39.98 -17.89
N ASP A 87 64.14 -40.31 -18.96
CA ASP A 87 65.61 -40.24 -19.05
C ASP A 87 66.35 -41.56 -19.34
N SER A 88 67.30 -41.42 -20.28
CA SER A 88 68.58 -42.14 -20.43
C SER A 88 68.58 -43.68 -20.39
N TYR A 89 68.97 -44.32 -21.51
CA TYR A 89 70.27 -45.01 -21.65
C TYR A 89 70.45 -45.57 -23.08
N CYS A 90 71.66 -45.32 -23.58
CA CYS A 90 72.27 -45.82 -24.81
C CYS A 90 72.52 -47.35 -24.75
N LEU A 91 72.41 -48.06 -25.89
CA LEU A 91 73.28 -49.22 -26.16
C LEU A 91 73.44 -49.50 -27.67
N SER A 92 74.47 -48.89 -28.24
CA SER A 92 75.42 -49.41 -29.24
C SER A 92 74.98 -50.47 -30.26
N SER A 93 74.81 -50.03 -31.52
CA SER A 93 75.00 -50.86 -32.72
C SER A 93 76.49 -50.97 -33.02
N THR A 94 77.18 -51.93 -32.41
CA THR A 94 78.58 -52.24 -32.73
C THR A 94 78.64 -52.93 -34.09
N GLN A 95 79.12 -52.18 -35.07
CA GLN A 95 79.55 -52.64 -36.38
C GLN A 95 80.83 -53.46 -36.21
N GLN A 96 80.71 -54.80 -36.25
CA GLN A 96 81.87 -55.69 -36.23
C GLN A 96 81.94 -56.54 -37.50
N ARG A 97 82.80 -56.05 -38.38
CA ARG A 97 83.58 -56.75 -39.40
C ARG A 97 84.03 -58.15 -38.92
N LEU A 98 83.57 -59.20 -39.60
CA LEU A 98 84.30 -60.48 -39.69
C LEU A 98 84.26 -60.99 -41.14
N GLN A 99 85.45 -61.36 -41.58
CA GLN A 99 85.82 -61.81 -42.92
C GLN A 99 85.32 -63.24 -43.20
N PRO A 100 85.31 -63.67 -44.48
CA PRO A 100 85.08 -65.07 -44.84
C PRO A 100 86.31 -65.91 -44.47
N ALA A 101 86.16 -66.83 -43.51
CA ALA A 101 87.15 -67.85 -43.23
C ALA A 101 86.97 -69.03 -44.20
N GLN A 102 87.88 -69.09 -45.16
CA GLN A 102 88.19 -70.26 -45.98
C GLN A 102 88.51 -71.47 -45.09
N PRO A 103 88.11 -72.71 -45.45
CA PRO A 103 88.70 -73.89 -44.85
C PRO A 103 90.11 -74.14 -45.41
N SER A 104 91.06 -74.26 -44.49
CA SER A 104 92.41 -74.77 -44.72
C SER A 104 92.39 -76.21 -45.24
N PHE A 105 93.12 -76.48 -46.32
CA PHE A 105 93.47 -77.85 -46.71
C PHE A 105 94.95 -77.86 -47.11
N SER A 106 95.80 -78.36 -46.23
CA SER A 106 97.22 -78.60 -46.51
C SER A 106 97.44 -80.10 -46.78
N SER A 107 97.92 -80.37 -48.00
CA SER A 107 98.80 -81.46 -48.43
C SER A 107 98.40 -82.91 -48.13
N LEU A 108 98.19 -83.67 -49.21
CA LEU A 108 98.46 -85.12 -49.21
C LEU A 108 99.47 -85.46 -50.31
N SER A 109 100.68 -85.81 -49.87
CA SER A 109 101.56 -86.74 -50.56
C SER A 109 100.97 -88.14 -50.44
N THR A 110 101.02 -88.95 -51.50
CA THR A 110 101.05 -90.42 -51.36
C THR A 110 101.68 -91.03 -52.61
N ILE A 111 102.89 -91.57 -52.44
CA ILE A 111 103.42 -92.69 -53.23
C ILE A 111 103.05 -93.98 -52.47
N ASN A 112 102.40 -94.88 -53.20
CA ASN A 112 102.36 -96.35 -53.12
C ASN A 112 102.00 -97.12 -51.82
N THR A 113 101.07 -98.05 -52.05
CA THR A 113 100.91 -99.41 -51.48
C THR A 113 100.47 -99.56 -50.02
N THR A 114 99.18 -99.84 -49.82
CA THR A 114 98.66 -101.21 -49.59
C THR A 114 97.13 -101.21 -49.65
N SER A 115 96.62 -102.05 -50.53
CA SER A 115 95.25 -102.10 -51.06
C SER A 115 94.25 -102.71 -50.08
N SER A 116 93.02 -102.17 -50.07
CA SER A 116 91.72 -102.79 -49.65
C SER A 116 91.03 -102.42 -48.32
N ASN A 117 91.60 -101.68 -47.36
CA ASN A 117 90.90 -101.38 -46.08
C ASN A 117 90.57 -99.87 -45.81
N LEU A 118 91.14 -98.94 -46.57
CA LEU A 118 90.97 -97.49 -46.37
C LEU A 118 89.90 -96.85 -47.27
N GLU A 119 89.63 -97.42 -48.44
CA GLU A 119 88.65 -96.88 -49.41
C GLU A 119 87.21 -96.99 -48.92
N ASP A 120 86.86 -98.08 -48.23
CA ASP A 120 85.51 -98.27 -47.68
C ASP A 120 85.21 -97.27 -46.56
N LYS A 121 86.21 -96.98 -45.71
CA LYS A 121 86.11 -95.96 -44.65
C LYS A 121 85.97 -94.53 -45.22
N GLN A 122 86.56 -94.26 -46.38
CA GLN A 122 86.39 -92.97 -47.07
C GLN A 122 85.00 -92.85 -47.72
N LYS A 123 84.48 -93.92 -48.33
CA LYS A 123 83.12 -93.97 -48.88
C LYS A 123 82.05 -93.78 -47.80
N ASP A 124 82.22 -94.38 -46.62
CA ASP A 124 81.27 -94.21 -45.52
C ASP A 124 81.28 -92.79 -44.95
N LYS A 125 82.46 -92.15 -44.86
CA LYS A 125 82.57 -90.72 -44.50
C LYS A 125 81.87 -89.82 -45.51
N ILE A 126 81.99 -90.09 -46.81
CA ILE A 126 81.29 -89.34 -47.88
C ILE A 126 79.78 -89.49 -47.72
N LYS A 127 79.27 -90.71 -47.56
CA LYS A 127 77.84 -90.97 -47.31
C LYS A 127 77.34 -90.27 -46.04
N GLN A 128 78.15 -90.27 -44.98
CA GLN A 128 77.80 -89.58 -43.74
C GLN A 128 77.73 -88.06 -43.91
N ILE A 129 78.65 -87.47 -44.66
CA ILE A 129 78.63 -86.05 -45.02
C ILE A 129 77.42 -85.72 -45.90
N GLU A 130 77.10 -86.55 -46.89
CA GLU A 130 75.91 -86.37 -47.74
C GLU A 130 74.61 -86.48 -46.95
N LYS A 131 74.53 -87.44 -46.03
CA LYS A 131 73.40 -87.58 -45.09
C LYS A 131 73.26 -86.32 -44.22
N GLN A 132 74.35 -85.85 -43.62
CA GLN A 132 74.35 -84.62 -42.82
C GLN A 132 73.98 -83.38 -43.65
N ARG A 133 74.47 -83.28 -44.90
CA ARG A 133 74.08 -82.19 -45.81
C ARG A 133 72.60 -82.25 -46.14
N LYS A 134 72.05 -83.44 -46.43
CA LYS A 134 70.63 -83.63 -46.71
C LYS A 134 69.76 -83.29 -45.50
N GLU A 135 70.16 -83.74 -44.31
CA GLU A 135 69.50 -83.42 -43.04
C GLU A 135 69.54 -81.90 -42.74
N ALA A 136 70.68 -81.25 -42.99
CA ALA A 136 70.80 -79.79 -42.85
C ALA A 136 69.93 -79.03 -43.86
N THR A 137 69.83 -79.48 -45.11
CA THR A 137 68.96 -78.85 -46.11
C THR A 137 67.48 -79.03 -45.81
N GLU A 138 67.06 -80.20 -45.33
CA GLU A 138 65.68 -80.43 -44.91
C GLU A 138 65.34 -79.63 -43.66
N LYS A 139 66.27 -79.51 -42.70
CA LYS A 139 66.10 -78.65 -41.54
C LYS A 139 65.93 -77.18 -41.95
N LEU A 140 66.83 -76.65 -42.78
CA LEU A 140 66.73 -75.27 -43.28
C LEU A 140 65.42 -75.03 -44.06
N LYS A 141 64.94 -76.02 -44.80
CA LYS A 141 63.66 -75.93 -45.52
C LYS A 141 62.45 -75.90 -44.58
N ASN A 142 62.48 -76.70 -43.50
CA ASN A 142 61.44 -76.68 -42.47
C ASN A 142 61.44 -75.35 -41.71
N ASP A 143 62.62 -74.87 -41.32
CA ASP A 143 62.79 -73.57 -40.65
C ASP A 143 62.30 -72.42 -41.54
N LEU A 144 62.58 -72.48 -42.86
CA LEU A 144 62.08 -71.49 -43.83
C LEU A 144 60.55 -71.50 -43.89
N LYS A 145 59.94 -72.69 -43.97
CA LYS A 145 58.48 -72.85 -44.00
C LYS A 145 57.81 -72.38 -42.69
N GLU A 146 58.42 -72.66 -41.55
CA GLU A 146 57.95 -72.19 -40.24
C GLU A 146 58.00 -70.66 -40.16
N MET A 147 59.12 -70.05 -40.56
CA MET A 147 59.25 -68.59 -40.61
C MET A 147 58.27 -67.93 -41.58
N GLU A 148 57.98 -68.56 -42.73
CA GLU A 148 56.94 -68.09 -43.66
C GLU A 148 55.54 -68.13 -43.03
N GLN A 149 55.23 -69.20 -42.29
CA GLN A 149 53.95 -69.35 -41.60
C GLN A 149 53.79 -68.31 -40.49
N ASP A 150 54.85 -68.05 -39.72
CA ASP A 150 54.85 -67.03 -38.67
C ASP A 150 54.70 -65.61 -39.23
N LEU A 151 55.36 -65.31 -40.35
CA LEU A 151 55.19 -64.03 -41.04
C LEU A 151 53.74 -63.83 -41.49
N ASN A 152 53.09 -64.87 -42.01
CA ASN A 152 51.69 -64.82 -42.41
C ASN A 152 50.75 -64.62 -41.20
N ASN A 153 50.99 -65.33 -40.10
CA ASN A 153 50.23 -65.17 -38.85
C ASN A 153 50.37 -63.75 -38.28
N LEU A 154 51.59 -63.21 -38.29
CA LEU A 154 51.86 -61.85 -37.81
C LEU A 154 51.18 -60.80 -38.69
N LYS A 155 51.19 -60.98 -40.01
CA LYS A 155 50.49 -60.09 -40.95
C LYS A 155 48.98 -60.07 -40.70
N GLN A 156 48.35 -61.21 -40.45
CA GLN A 156 46.92 -61.28 -40.10
C GLN A 156 46.62 -60.55 -38.79
N LYS A 157 47.45 -60.74 -37.74
CA LYS A 157 47.31 -60.02 -36.47
C LYS A 157 47.48 -58.51 -36.65
N TYR A 158 48.43 -58.09 -37.50
CA TYR A 158 48.65 -56.69 -37.82
C TYR A 158 47.42 -56.08 -38.53
N GLU A 159 46.89 -56.72 -39.57
CA GLU A 159 45.69 -56.23 -40.27
C GLU A 159 44.45 -56.22 -39.35
N ALA A 160 44.28 -57.23 -38.49
CA ALA A 160 43.18 -57.25 -37.51
C ALA A 160 43.31 -56.11 -36.48
N SER A 161 44.53 -55.85 -35.99
CA SER A 161 44.81 -54.73 -35.07
C SER A 161 44.57 -53.39 -35.76
N LYS A 162 44.99 -53.24 -37.01
CA LYS A 162 44.76 -52.05 -37.83
C LYS A 162 43.27 -51.79 -38.06
N ALA A 163 42.49 -52.82 -38.39
CA ALA A 163 41.04 -52.72 -38.53
C ALA A 163 40.36 -52.33 -37.19
N ARG A 164 40.76 -52.94 -36.08
CA ARG A 164 40.26 -52.59 -34.74
C ARG A 164 40.57 -51.13 -34.39
N ASN A 165 41.81 -50.67 -34.62
CA ASN A 165 42.19 -49.29 -34.37
C ASN A 165 41.39 -48.30 -35.24
N GLN A 166 41.10 -48.65 -36.49
CA GLN A 166 40.26 -47.81 -37.36
C GLN A 166 38.83 -47.67 -36.81
N VAL A 167 38.22 -48.78 -36.38
CA VAL A 167 36.87 -48.76 -35.78
C VAL A 167 36.86 -47.96 -34.48
N LEU A 168 37.81 -48.23 -33.57
CA LEU A 168 37.94 -47.50 -32.31
C LEU A 168 38.16 -45.99 -32.53
N SER A 169 38.96 -45.62 -33.53
CA SER A 169 39.17 -44.21 -33.89
C SER A 169 37.87 -43.55 -34.37
N ASN A 170 37.05 -44.25 -35.16
CA ASN A 170 35.76 -43.76 -35.62
C ASN A 170 34.74 -43.63 -34.49
N GLU A 171 34.69 -44.60 -33.58
CA GLU A 171 33.84 -44.55 -32.38
C GLU A 171 34.25 -43.40 -31.46
N SER A 172 35.56 -43.21 -31.24
CA SER A 172 36.10 -42.09 -30.45
C SER A 172 35.71 -40.74 -31.03
N ARG A 173 35.79 -40.56 -32.38
CA ARG A 173 35.29 -39.33 -33.03
C ARG A 173 33.79 -39.14 -32.84
N THR A 174 33.01 -40.21 -32.96
CA THR A 174 31.55 -40.15 -32.82
C THR A 174 31.15 -39.77 -31.40
N LEU A 175 31.77 -40.39 -30.39
CA LEU A 175 31.55 -40.05 -28.98
C LEU A 175 31.96 -38.62 -28.67
N LYS A 176 33.09 -38.15 -29.19
CA LYS A 176 33.53 -36.75 -29.04
C LYS A 176 32.51 -35.78 -29.62
N HIS A 177 31.95 -36.08 -30.79
CA HIS A 177 30.90 -35.26 -31.38
C HIS A 177 29.60 -35.27 -30.56
N GLN A 178 29.20 -36.43 -30.02
CA GLN A 178 28.04 -36.53 -29.13
C GLN A 178 28.23 -35.71 -27.85
N VAL A 179 29.41 -35.78 -27.23
CA VAL A 179 29.74 -34.95 -26.04
C VAL A 179 29.68 -33.47 -26.39
N GLN A 180 30.23 -33.05 -27.53
CA GLN A 180 30.17 -31.66 -28.00
C GLN A 180 28.72 -31.17 -28.15
N MET A 181 27.86 -31.95 -28.79
CA MET A 181 26.43 -31.65 -28.93
C MET A 181 25.71 -31.52 -27.58
N LEU A 182 26.06 -32.36 -26.60
CA LEU A 182 25.50 -32.27 -25.25
C LEU A 182 25.97 -31.02 -24.52
N MET A 183 27.25 -30.64 -24.66
CA MET A 183 27.77 -29.39 -24.09
C MET A 183 27.09 -28.16 -24.70
N GLU A 184 26.85 -28.17 -26.02
CA GLU A 184 26.11 -27.09 -26.67
C GLU A 184 24.69 -26.99 -26.12
N LYS A 185 23.96 -28.10 -25.97
CA LYS A 185 22.64 -28.09 -25.33
C LYS A 185 22.69 -27.52 -23.91
N GLY A 186 23.67 -27.93 -23.11
CA GLY A 186 23.89 -27.40 -21.76
C GLY A 186 24.07 -25.88 -21.74
N LYS A 187 24.81 -25.31 -22.70
CA LYS A 187 24.95 -23.85 -22.81
C LYS A 187 23.64 -23.13 -23.11
N HIS A 188 22.82 -23.68 -24.01
CA HIS A 188 21.51 -23.10 -24.30
C HIS A 188 20.58 -23.16 -23.08
N ASP A 189 20.64 -24.26 -22.31
CA ASP A 189 19.89 -24.39 -21.06
C ASP A 189 20.37 -23.37 -20.01
N ASP A 190 21.68 -23.14 -19.88
CA ASP A 190 22.25 -22.13 -18.98
C ASP A 190 21.80 -20.71 -19.37
N GLU A 191 21.83 -20.36 -20.66
CA GLU A 191 21.31 -19.08 -21.17
C GLU A 191 19.82 -18.90 -20.88
N LEU A 192 19.03 -19.96 -21.04
CA LEU A 192 17.60 -19.95 -20.73
C LEU A 192 17.37 -19.73 -19.23
N VAL A 193 18.13 -20.41 -18.37
CA VAL A 193 18.07 -20.23 -16.91
C VAL A 193 18.43 -18.79 -16.53
N GLU A 194 19.48 -18.21 -17.12
CA GLU A 194 19.87 -16.82 -16.88
C GLU A 194 18.77 -15.83 -17.30
N ALA A 195 18.17 -16.02 -18.48
CA ALA A 195 17.08 -15.19 -18.96
C ALA A 195 15.84 -15.25 -18.02
N LEU A 196 15.47 -16.45 -17.58
CA LEU A 196 14.38 -16.66 -16.63
C LEU A 196 14.67 -16.03 -15.26
N LEU A 197 15.88 -16.17 -14.74
CA LEU A 197 16.31 -15.54 -13.49
C LEU A 197 16.26 -14.01 -13.58
N LYS A 198 16.68 -13.44 -14.72
CA LYS A 198 16.61 -12.00 -14.97
C LYS A 198 15.16 -11.51 -15.00
N GLN A 199 14.27 -12.23 -15.69
CA GLN A 199 12.85 -11.89 -15.74
C GLN A 199 12.20 -12.00 -14.34
N GLN A 200 12.52 -13.03 -13.58
CA GLN A 200 12.04 -13.21 -12.20
C GLN A 200 12.49 -12.05 -11.30
N ASN A 201 13.74 -11.61 -11.42
CA ASN A 201 14.24 -10.48 -10.65
C ASN A 201 13.59 -9.15 -11.05
N GLN A 202 13.37 -8.91 -12.34
CA GLN A 202 12.64 -7.72 -12.82
C GLN A 202 11.21 -7.70 -12.28
N LEU A 203 10.49 -8.83 -12.34
CA LEU A 203 9.14 -8.93 -11.78
C LEU A 203 9.13 -8.70 -10.26
N LYS A 204 10.11 -9.25 -9.54
CA LYS A 204 10.26 -9.04 -8.09
C LYS A 204 10.53 -7.57 -7.76
N GLN A 205 11.37 -6.88 -8.53
CA GLN A 205 11.61 -5.44 -8.37
C GLN A 205 10.36 -4.62 -8.69
N ALA A 206 9.65 -4.94 -9.77
CA ALA A 206 8.40 -4.28 -10.12
C ALA A 206 7.36 -4.41 -9.00
N LEU A 207 7.20 -5.60 -8.41
CA LEU A 207 6.31 -5.82 -7.26
C LEU A 207 6.72 -5.03 -6.01
N LEU A 208 8.03 -4.90 -5.74
CA LEU A 208 8.52 -4.10 -4.62
C LEU A 208 8.23 -2.61 -4.84
N THR A 209 8.49 -2.11 -6.04
CA THR A 209 8.20 -0.73 -6.43
C THR A 209 6.69 -0.44 -6.34
N ASP A 210 5.86 -1.35 -6.86
CA ASP A 210 4.41 -1.24 -6.81
C ASP A 210 3.90 -1.26 -5.37
N SER A 211 4.40 -2.16 -4.53
CA SER A 211 4.09 -2.19 -3.09
C SER A 211 4.48 -0.89 -2.37
N ASN A 212 5.60 -0.26 -2.74
CA ASN A 212 6.03 1.00 -2.13
C ASN A 212 5.18 2.18 -2.62
N ASN A 213 4.82 2.21 -3.90
CA ASN A 213 3.91 3.20 -4.47
C ASN A 213 2.53 3.09 -3.82
N MET A 214 1.97 1.88 -3.69
CA MET A 214 0.70 1.65 -3.00
C MET A 214 0.71 2.14 -1.54
N LYS A 215 1.84 2.00 -0.82
CA LYS A 215 1.98 2.56 0.54
C LYS A 215 2.02 4.09 0.52
N LYS A 216 2.74 4.68 -0.44
CA LYS A 216 2.84 6.13 -0.62
C LYS A 216 1.49 6.73 -0.99
N ASP A 217 0.75 6.11 -1.89
CA ASP A 217 -0.58 6.55 -2.31
C ASP A 217 -1.57 6.48 -1.16
N LYS A 218 -1.59 5.39 -0.39
CA LYS A 218 -2.39 5.30 0.85
C LYS A 218 -2.03 6.37 1.87
N GLN A 219 -0.74 6.69 2.01
CA GLN A 219 -0.30 7.75 2.91
C GLN A 219 -0.73 9.13 2.41
N ASN A 220 -0.65 9.37 1.10
CA ASN A 220 -1.11 10.61 0.47
C ASN A 220 -2.62 10.78 0.62
N GLU A 221 -3.40 9.73 0.35
CA GLU A 221 -4.86 9.73 0.52
C GLU A 221 -5.24 10.00 1.99
N LYS A 222 -4.53 9.40 2.95
CA LYS A 222 -4.73 9.68 4.38
C LYS A 222 -4.38 11.13 4.75
N ASN A 223 -3.29 11.67 4.20
CA ASN A 223 -2.90 13.06 4.43
C ASN A 223 -3.93 14.04 3.82
N GLU A 224 -4.46 13.74 2.64
CA GLU A 224 -5.49 14.53 1.98
C GLU A 224 -6.82 14.48 2.75
N LEU A 225 -7.22 13.30 3.23
CA LEU A 225 -8.40 13.14 4.09
C LEU A 225 -8.27 13.99 5.37
N ASN A 226 -7.11 13.95 6.02
CA ASN A 226 -6.84 14.78 7.19
C ASN A 226 -6.92 16.29 6.87
N ARG A 227 -6.42 16.71 5.70
CA ARG A 227 -6.50 18.12 5.26
C ARG A 227 -7.95 18.55 5.08
N LEU A 228 -8.75 17.75 4.38
CA LEU A 228 -10.17 18.01 4.16
C LEU A 228 -10.96 18.01 5.48
N GLN A 229 -10.59 17.15 6.43
CA GLN A 229 -11.21 17.14 7.77
C GLN A 229 -11.00 18.50 8.49
N VAL A 230 -9.78 19.04 8.45
CA VAL A 230 -9.48 20.35 9.06
C VAL A 230 -10.24 21.48 8.36
N GLU A 231 -10.32 21.45 7.02
CA GLU A 231 -11.07 22.43 6.24
C GLU A 231 -12.59 22.36 6.54
N ASN A 232 -13.16 21.17 6.62
CA ASN A 232 -14.56 20.97 6.99
C ASN A 232 -14.85 21.48 8.41
N ASN A 233 -13.97 21.22 9.38
CA ASN A 233 -14.12 21.74 10.73
C ASN A 233 -14.09 23.28 10.75
N ALA A 234 -13.24 23.91 9.94
CA ALA A 234 -13.21 25.37 9.82
C ALA A 234 -14.49 25.92 9.18
N ILE A 235 -15.00 25.28 8.12
CA ILE A 235 -16.28 25.64 7.49
C ILE A 235 -17.43 25.54 8.50
N GLU A 236 -17.45 24.49 9.32
CA GLU A 236 -18.47 24.30 10.35
C GLU A 236 -18.41 25.40 11.42
N GLN A 237 -17.22 25.83 11.82
CA GLN A 237 -17.04 26.98 12.72
C GLN A 237 -17.60 28.28 12.11
N TYR A 238 -17.25 28.59 10.86
CA TYR A 238 -17.78 29.80 10.19
C TYR A 238 -19.29 29.74 9.99
N LYS A 239 -19.85 28.55 9.76
CA LYS A 239 -21.30 28.37 9.65
C LYS A 239 -22.00 28.69 10.98
N ASN A 240 -21.46 28.22 12.10
CA ASN A 240 -22.02 28.52 13.42
C ASN A 240 -21.94 30.02 13.72
N GLU A 241 -20.81 30.67 13.44
CA GLU A 241 -20.66 32.12 13.60
C GLU A 241 -21.65 32.92 12.73
N TYR A 242 -21.90 32.46 11.50
CA TYR A 242 -22.90 33.06 10.63
C TYR A 242 -24.33 32.90 11.15
N GLU A 243 -24.67 31.73 11.71
CA GLU A 243 -25.98 31.48 12.33
C GLU A 243 -26.21 32.39 13.55
N GLU A 244 -25.18 32.59 14.39
CA GLU A 244 -25.22 33.53 15.52
C GLU A 244 -25.45 34.98 15.06
N LEU A 245 -24.72 35.42 14.02
CA LEU A 245 -24.89 36.76 13.47
C LEU A 245 -26.28 36.96 12.85
N THR A 246 -26.83 35.93 12.22
CA THR A 246 -28.17 35.95 11.62
C THR A 246 -29.25 36.10 12.70
N ALA A 247 -29.12 35.36 13.81
CA ALA A 247 -30.04 35.47 14.95
C ALA A 247 -30.00 36.88 15.57
N LEU A 248 -28.79 37.45 15.73
CA LEU A 248 -28.63 38.81 16.24
C LEU A 248 -29.25 39.85 15.31
N TYR A 249 -29.01 39.74 14.00
CA TYR A 249 -29.60 40.62 13.00
C TYR A 249 -31.13 40.60 13.08
N LEU A 250 -31.73 39.40 13.15
CA LEU A 250 -33.18 39.25 13.25
C LEU A 250 -33.72 39.94 14.51
N ALA A 251 -33.08 39.76 15.67
CA ALA A 251 -33.46 40.42 16.90
C ALA A 251 -33.43 41.97 16.77
N VAL A 252 -32.35 42.51 16.19
CA VAL A 252 -32.22 43.96 15.94
C VAL A 252 -33.29 44.46 14.97
N THR A 253 -33.66 43.70 13.94
CA THR A 253 -34.74 44.11 13.03
C THR A 253 -36.09 44.20 13.74
N VAL A 254 -36.40 43.27 14.65
CA VAL A 254 -37.63 43.31 15.45
C VAL A 254 -37.63 44.51 16.40
N GLU A 255 -36.51 44.80 17.06
CA GLU A 255 -36.38 45.98 17.93
C GLU A 255 -36.54 47.29 17.16
N ARG A 256 -35.90 47.39 15.98
CA ARG A 256 -36.05 48.53 15.07
C ARG A 256 -37.52 48.73 14.70
N ASP A 257 -38.22 47.65 14.36
CA ASP A 257 -39.62 47.74 13.93
C ASP A 257 -40.53 48.18 15.08
N LYS A 258 -40.28 47.71 16.31
CA LYS A 258 -40.95 48.16 17.54
C LYS A 258 -40.70 49.64 17.83
N LEU A 259 -39.46 50.11 17.67
CA LEU A 259 -39.11 51.52 17.82
C LEU A 259 -39.80 52.40 16.77
N ASN A 260 -39.87 51.93 15.52
CA ASN A 260 -40.59 52.62 14.46
C ASN A 260 -42.10 52.72 14.75
N GLU A 261 -42.71 51.68 15.31
CA GLU A 261 -44.11 51.73 15.75
C GLU A 261 -44.31 52.74 16.88
N LEU A 262 -43.43 52.75 17.89
CA LEU A 262 -43.46 53.74 18.95
C LEU A 262 -43.31 55.17 18.41
N LEU A 263 -42.40 55.37 17.44
CA LEU A 263 -42.18 56.66 16.81
C LEU A 263 -43.46 57.14 16.10
N LYS A 264 -44.15 56.27 15.35
CA LYS A 264 -45.45 56.60 14.73
C LYS A 264 -46.52 57.01 15.76
N VAL A 265 -46.59 56.31 16.89
CA VAL A 265 -47.54 56.66 17.97
C VAL A 265 -47.23 58.05 18.54
N LEU A 266 -45.95 58.35 18.79
CA LEU A 266 -45.52 59.65 19.30
C LEU A 266 -45.75 60.77 18.29
N GLU A 267 -45.48 60.53 17.00
CA GLU A 267 -45.78 61.47 15.92
C GLU A 267 -47.28 61.78 15.85
N SER A 268 -48.14 60.77 15.89
CA SER A 268 -49.59 60.97 15.89
C SER A 268 -50.06 61.76 17.12
N ARG A 269 -49.53 61.46 18.31
CA ARG A 269 -49.83 62.22 19.53
C ARG A 269 -49.37 63.68 19.43
N SER A 270 -48.20 63.92 18.86
CA SER A 270 -47.67 65.26 18.62
C SER A 270 -48.55 66.04 17.65
N GLN A 271 -48.97 65.41 16.53
CA GLN A 271 -49.91 65.99 15.57
C GLN A 271 -51.24 66.33 16.23
N GLN A 272 -51.82 65.43 17.03
CA GLN A 272 -53.04 65.69 17.79
C GLN A 272 -52.88 66.90 18.72
N MET A 273 -51.80 66.97 19.50
CA MET A 273 -51.54 68.12 20.36
C MET A 273 -51.35 69.42 19.57
N MET A 274 -50.69 69.36 18.41
CA MET A 274 -50.56 70.51 17.52
C MET A 274 -51.92 70.98 16.99
N THR A 275 -52.80 70.06 16.57
CA THR A 275 -54.17 70.41 16.15
C THR A 275 -54.95 71.08 17.30
N GLN A 276 -54.86 70.55 18.52
CA GLN A 276 -55.49 71.15 19.70
C GLN A 276 -54.99 72.57 19.98
N ILE A 277 -53.67 72.80 19.88
CA ILE A 277 -53.09 74.14 20.04
C ILE A 277 -53.64 75.09 18.98
N THR A 278 -53.73 74.67 17.71
CA THR A 278 -54.26 75.53 16.63
C THR A 278 -55.74 75.86 16.82
N GLU A 279 -56.55 74.91 17.30
CA GLU A 279 -57.96 75.14 17.61
C GLU A 279 -58.11 76.14 18.77
N LEU A 280 -57.34 75.98 19.84
CA LEU A 280 -57.33 76.91 20.98
C LEU A 280 -56.87 78.31 20.55
N GLN A 281 -55.87 78.42 19.68
CA GLN A 281 -55.44 79.69 19.10
C GLN A 281 -56.55 80.35 18.28
N SER A 282 -57.28 79.59 17.44
CA SER A 282 -58.43 80.11 16.68
C SER A 282 -59.56 80.59 17.59
N LYS A 283 -59.91 79.82 18.63
CA LYS A 283 -60.89 80.22 19.65
C LYS A 283 -60.48 81.52 20.36
N LEU A 284 -59.21 81.63 20.76
CA LEU A 284 -58.67 82.85 21.38
C LEU A 284 -58.78 84.06 20.45
N GLN A 285 -58.41 83.91 19.18
CA GLN A 285 -58.53 84.98 18.17
C GLN A 285 -59.97 85.42 17.97
N ASN A 286 -60.93 84.49 17.97
CA ASN A 286 -62.35 84.82 17.88
C ASN A 286 -62.83 85.58 19.13
N GLN A 287 -62.42 85.17 20.33
CA GLN A 287 -62.75 85.88 21.57
C GLN A 287 -62.17 87.30 21.57
N LEU A 288 -60.93 87.50 21.10
CA LEU A 288 -60.34 88.84 20.96
C LEU A 288 -61.14 89.72 19.99
N LYS A 289 -61.62 89.18 18.87
CA LYS A 289 -62.49 89.92 17.92
C LYS A 289 -63.83 90.32 18.55
N ILE A 290 -64.48 89.40 19.28
CA ILE A 290 -65.74 89.67 19.98
C ILE A 290 -65.53 90.75 21.05
N ASN A 291 -64.48 90.62 21.86
CA ASN A 291 -64.13 91.60 22.88
C ASN A 291 -63.90 92.99 22.25
N ALA A 292 -63.15 93.08 21.15
CA ALA A 292 -62.94 94.35 20.45
C ALA A 292 -64.25 94.94 19.88
N ALA A 293 -65.18 94.11 19.39
CA ALA A 293 -66.49 94.57 18.93
C ALA A 293 -67.37 95.09 20.08
N LEU A 294 -67.36 94.40 21.23
CA LEU A 294 -68.04 94.84 22.44
C LEU A 294 -67.44 96.15 22.98
N GLU A 295 -66.11 96.28 23.01
CA GLU A 295 -65.43 97.53 23.37
C GLU A 295 -65.82 98.68 22.44
N LYS A 296 -65.92 98.43 21.13
CA LYS A 296 -66.40 99.42 20.15
C LYS A 296 -67.86 99.83 20.39
N GLN A 297 -68.73 98.90 20.76
CA GLN A 297 -70.12 99.20 21.13
C GLN A 297 -70.20 100.01 22.43
N ILE A 298 -69.41 99.64 23.45
CA ILE A 298 -69.28 100.41 24.70
C ILE A 298 -68.77 101.83 24.40
N GLY A 299 -67.82 102.00 23.49
CA GLY A 299 -67.34 103.32 23.04
C GLY A 299 -68.43 104.15 22.37
N LYS A 300 -69.28 103.55 21.53
CA LYS A 300 -70.44 104.23 20.91
C LYS A 300 -71.48 104.68 21.94
N LEU A 301 -71.82 103.81 22.90
CA LEU A 301 -72.73 104.15 24.00
C LEU A 301 -72.15 105.23 24.93
N LYS A 302 -70.83 105.35 25.01
CA LYS A 302 -70.14 106.45 25.72
C LYS A 302 -70.12 107.77 24.92
N LEU A 303 -70.17 107.72 23.59
CA LEU A 303 -70.25 108.91 22.71
C LEU A 303 -71.69 109.46 22.56
N GLU A 304 -72.71 108.62 22.75
CA GLU A 304 -74.13 109.04 22.77
C GLU A 304 -74.55 109.75 24.07
N LYS A 305 -73.65 109.79 25.08
CA LYS A 305 -73.85 110.54 26.32
C LYS A 305 -72.73 111.56 26.53
N GLY A 306 -72.98 112.80 26.12
CA GLY A 306 -72.42 113.98 26.78
C GLY A 306 -72.69 115.29 26.05
N PRO A 307 -72.80 116.46 26.73
CA PRO A 307 -72.93 116.71 28.17
C PRO A 307 -74.04 117.73 28.52
N GLN A 308 -74.68 117.62 29.70
CA GLN A 308 -75.26 118.78 30.38
C GLN A 308 -75.04 118.68 31.89
N HIS A 309 -74.59 119.79 32.44
CA HIS A 309 -74.23 120.03 33.83
C HIS A 309 -75.45 120.27 34.74
N SER A 310 -75.28 119.92 36.03
CA SER A 310 -75.82 120.56 37.26
C SER A 310 -77.07 120.02 37.99
N ARG A 311 -76.77 119.37 39.14
CA ARG A 311 -77.35 119.41 40.52
C ARG A 311 -78.87 119.20 40.76
N MET A 312 -79.28 118.06 41.34
CA MET A 312 -79.48 117.69 42.79
C MET A 312 -80.92 118.02 43.32
N PRO A 313 -81.55 117.23 44.23
CA PRO A 313 -80.94 116.57 45.39
C PRO A 313 -81.38 115.13 45.77
N THR A 314 -80.43 114.45 46.44
CA THR A 314 -80.47 113.51 47.57
C THR A 314 -81.76 112.74 47.92
N TYR A 315 -81.64 111.39 47.90
CA TYR A 315 -82.29 110.48 48.85
C TYR A 315 -81.32 109.32 49.14
N ILE A 316 -80.91 109.17 50.41
CA ILE A 316 -80.08 108.06 50.89
C ILE A 316 -81.01 106.99 51.45
N GLY A 317 -80.94 105.78 50.91
CA GLY A 317 -81.65 104.62 51.43
C GLY A 317 -81.05 103.31 50.94
N GLY A 318 -80.62 102.48 51.89
CA GLY A 318 -80.75 101.02 51.81
C GLY A 318 -79.50 100.22 51.46
N GLY A 319 -79.11 99.34 52.38
CA GLY A 319 -78.39 98.11 52.03
C GLY A 319 -77.39 97.64 53.09
N ASP A 320 -77.80 96.70 53.96
CA ASP A 320 -76.97 95.51 54.19
C ASP A 320 -77.80 94.41 54.86
N CYS A 321 -78.15 93.41 54.05
CA CYS A 321 -78.56 92.07 54.46
C CYS A 321 -77.69 91.09 53.66
N LEU A 322 -77.29 89.97 54.29
CA LEU A 322 -76.55 88.80 53.75
C LEU A 322 -75.00 88.86 53.80
N LYS A 323 -74.37 88.45 54.93
CA LYS A 323 -72.92 88.14 55.00
C LYS A 323 -72.57 86.93 55.90
N GLN A 324 -73.38 85.87 55.88
CA GLN A 324 -73.08 84.62 56.61
C GLN A 324 -73.02 83.38 55.71
N ASN A 325 -73.90 83.26 54.71
CA ASN A 325 -73.94 82.11 53.81
C ASN A 325 -72.71 82.00 52.89
N ASP A 326 -72.21 83.12 52.34
CA ASP A 326 -71.04 83.10 51.43
C ASP A 326 -69.75 82.61 52.11
N LYS A 327 -69.64 82.77 53.43
CA LYS A 327 -68.47 82.34 54.20
C LYS A 327 -68.46 80.83 54.40
N GLU A 328 -69.61 80.23 54.67
CA GLU A 328 -69.75 78.78 54.81
C GLU A 328 -69.57 78.07 53.46
N ASP A 329 -70.11 78.63 52.37
CA ASP A 329 -69.91 78.08 51.02
C ASP A 329 -68.44 78.15 50.58
N LEU A 330 -67.71 79.22 50.92
CA LEU A 330 -66.27 79.29 50.67
C LEU A 330 -65.49 78.26 51.50
N LEU A 331 -65.86 78.01 52.75
CA LEU A 331 -65.21 77.02 53.60
C LEU A 331 -65.41 75.60 53.06
N MET A 332 -66.63 75.26 52.64
CA MET A 332 -66.91 73.96 52.01
C MET A 332 -66.13 73.78 50.70
N LYS A 333 -65.99 74.84 49.90
CA LYS A 333 -65.18 74.80 48.66
C LYS A 333 -63.69 74.64 48.93
N ILE A 334 -63.18 75.26 50.00
CA ILE A 334 -61.79 75.07 50.45
C ILE A 334 -61.56 73.63 50.90
N ASP A 335 -62.48 73.03 51.65
CA ASP A 335 -62.33 71.66 52.13
C ASP A 335 -62.42 70.63 50.99
N ILE A 336 -63.33 70.80 50.03
CA ILE A 336 -63.36 69.98 48.81
C ILE A 336 -62.04 70.08 48.04
N GLN A 337 -61.47 71.29 47.92
CA GLN A 337 -60.18 71.48 47.26
C GLN A 337 -59.01 70.85 48.04
N LYS A 338 -59.05 70.83 49.37
CA LYS A 338 -58.04 70.14 50.19
C LYS A 338 -58.13 68.62 49.97
N ASP A 339 -59.33 68.06 49.97
CA ASP A 339 -59.55 66.63 49.72
C ASP A 339 -59.10 66.24 48.30
N GLU A 340 -59.39 67.08 47.30
CA GLU A 340 -58.92 66.88 45.92
C GLU A 340 -57.38 66.91 45.83
N ILE A 341 -56.73 67.87 46.51
CA ILE A 341 -55.27 67.94 46.56
C ILE A 341 -54.68 66.71 47.28
N GLU A 342 -55.30 66.24 48.35
CA GLU A 342 -54.85 65.07 49.09
C GLU A 342 -55.02 63.79 48.26
N ALA A 343 -56.13 63.63 47.54
CA ALA A 343 -56.36 62.54 46.60
C ALA A 343 -55.34 62.56 45.44
N LEU A 344 -55.04 63.73 44.87
CA LEU A 344 -54.04 63.89 43.82
C LEU A 344 -52.63 63.55 44.33
N LYS A 345 -52.27 63.95 45.55
CA LYS A 345 -51.00 63.58 46.18
C LYS A 345 -50.90 62.08 46.41
N ALA A 346 -51.96 61.44 46.91
CA ALA A 346 -51.99 59.99 47.12
C ALA A 346 -51.88 59.23 45.79
N SER A 347 -52.57 59.69 44.74
CA SER A 347 -52.49 59.10 43.39
C SER A 347 -51.10 59.26 42.78
N LEU A 348 -50.47 60.43 42.94
CA LEU A 348 -49.09 60.66 42.49
C LEU A 348 -48.11 59.76 43.24
N GLN A 349 -48.22 59.65 44.56
CA GLN A 349 -47.37 58.79 45.38
C GLN A 349 -47.54 57.31 45.01
N SER A 350 -48.79 56.85 44.79
CA SER A 350 -49.06 55.48 44.33
C SER A 350 -48.45 55.21 42.95
N THR A 351 -48.53 56.17 42.03
CA THR A 351 -47.94 56.05 40.69
C THR A 351 -46.41 56.02 40.76
N MET A 352 -45.81 56.87 41.60
CA MET A 352 -44.36 56.86 41.83
C MET A 352 -43.89 55.54 42.42
N LYS A 353 -44.61 55.00 43.42
CA LYS A 353 -44.29 53.73 44.06
C LYS A 353 -44.37 52.57 43.07
N SER A 354 -45.45 52.49 42.29
CA SER A 354 -45.60 51.47 41.24
C SER A 354 -44.46 51.54 40.22
N ARG A 355 -44.06 52.75 39.81
CA ARG A 355 -42.93 52.94 38.88
C ARG A 355 -41.60 52.51 39.49
N GLU A 356 -41.39 52.75 40.79
CA GLU A 356 -40.19 52.32 41.50
C GLU A 356 -40.13 50.79 41.60
N GLU A 357 -41.25 50.15 41.95
CA GLU A 357 -41.40 48.69 41.95
C GLU A 357 -41.10 48.10 40.56
N ASP A 358 -41.66 48.66 39.48
CA ASP A 358 -41.36 48.24 38.11
C ASP A 358 -39.86 48.37 37.80
N MET A 359 -39.24 49.50 38.15
CA MET A 359 -37.80 49.72 37.94
C MET A 359 -36.94 48.69 38.70
N THR A 360 -37.34 48.29 39.91
CA THR A 360 -36.63 47.26 40.68
C THR A 360 -36.75 45.88 40.01
N ILE A 361 -37.93 45.53 39.50
CA ILE A 361 -38.16 44.26 38.78
C ILE A 361 -37.33 44.22 37.49
N TYR A 362 -37.34 45.31 36.70
CA TYR A 362 -36.53 45.40 35.49
C TYR A 362 -35.03 45.26 35.78
N THR A 363 -34.56 45.90 36.86
CA THR A 363 -33.15 45.80 37.27
C THR A 363 -32.80 44.36 37.65
N SER A 364 -33.66 43.68 38.42
CA SER A 364 -33.45 42.28 38.80
C SER A 364 -33.42 41.34 37.59
N ILE A 365 -34.33 41.51 36.63
CA ILE A 365 -34.38 40.68 35.41
C ILE A 365 -33.12 40.89 34.55
N LEU A 366 -32.63 42.13 34.44
CA LEU A 366 -31.41 42.44 33.72
C LEU A 366 -30.17 41.85 34.39
N GLU A 367 -30.10 41.85 35.72
CA GLU A 367 -29.02 41.21 36.46
C GLU A 367 -29.03 39.69 36.30
N GLU A 368 -30.20 39.07 36.37
CA GLU A 368 -30.35 37.63 36.14
C GLU A 368 -29.96 37.23 34.71
N SER A 369 -30.42 37.99 33.70
CA SER A 369 -30.06 37.76 32.31
C SER A 369 -28.54 37.87 32.10
N ARG A 370 -27.90 38.87 32.71
CA ARG A 370 -26.44 39.06 32.68
C ARG A 370 -25.69 37.91 33.35
N ARG A 371 -26.21 37.39 34.46
CA ARG A 371 -25.64 36.23 35.17
C ARG A 371 -25.72 34.98 34.31
N ILE A 372 -26.89 34.65 33.76
CA ILE A 372 -27.11 33.47 32.91
C ILE A 372 -26.19 33.54 31.67
N PHE A 373 -26.12 34.70 31.03
CA PHE A 373 -25.25 34.90 29.87
C PHE A 373 -23.76 34.69 30.22
N SER A 374 -23.31 35.25 31.35
CA SER A 374 -21.92 35.09 31.81
C SER A 374 -21.58 33.64 32.16
N GLU A 375 -22.50 32.92 32.80
CA GLU A 375 -22.35 31.49 33.10
C GLU A 375 -22.33 30.64 31.83
N THR A 376 -23.16 30.97 30.83
CA THR A 376 -23.20 30.28 29.54
C THR A 376 -21.89 30.47 28.77
N LEU A 377 -21.38 31.70 28.68
CA LEU A 377 -20.07 31.99 28.08
C LEU A 377 -18.93 31.23 28.78
N ARG A 378 -18.98 31.11 30.10
CA ARG A 378 -17.97 30.35 30.86
C ARG A 378 -18.03 28.87 30.53
N LYS A 379 -19.22 28.28 30.44
CA LYS A 379 -19.40 26.87 30.08
C LYS A 379 -18.91 26.58 28.67
N GLU A 380 -19.22 27.44 27.70
CA GLU A 380 -18.74 27.28 26.33
C GLU A 380 -17.21 27.42 26.23
N ARG A 381 -16.60 28.38 26.92
CA ARG A 381 -15.13 28.46 26.99
C ARG A 381 -14.49 27.19 27.56
N GLN A 382 -15.08 26.60 28.60
CA GLN A 382 -14.60 25.35 29.18
C GLN A 382 -14.77 24.17 28.22
N ARG A 383 -15.90 24.11 27.50
CA ARG A 383 -16.16 23.10 26.48
C ARG A 383 -15.16 23.17 25.33
N THR A 384 -14.91 24.36 24.79
CA THR A 384 -13.91 24.60 23.75
C THR A 384 -12.50 24.23 24.22
N ALA A 385 -12.15 24.54 25.48
CA ALA A 385 -10.86 24.15 26.05
C ALA A 385 -10.69 22.62 26.18
N MET A 386 -11.75 21.89 26.53
CA MET A 386 -11.70 20.41 26.57
C MET A 386 -11.59 19.79 25.18
N ILE A 387 -12.29 20.33 24.19
CA ILE A 387 -12.22 19.86 22.79
C ILE A 387 -10.82 20.08 22.21
N ASN A 388 -10.16 21.18 22.54
CA ASN A 388 -8.81 21.49 22.03
C ASN A 388 -7.68 20.73 22.74
N ALA A 389 -7.95 20.07 23.87
CA ALA A 389 -6.94 19.39 24.70
C ALA A 389 -6.93 17.84 24.53
N GLY A 390 -7.92 17.28 23.84
CA GLY A 390 -7.98 15.85 23.46
C GLY A 390 -7.67 15.67 21.99
#